data_AF-A0A6N4TAJ1-F1
#
_entry.id   AF-A0A6N4TAJ1-F1
#
_cell.length_a   1.000
_cell.length_b   1.000
_cell.length_c   1.000
_cell.angle_alpha   90.00
_cell.angle_beta   90.00
_cell.angle_gamma   90.00
#
_symmetry.space_group_name_H-M   'P 1'
#
loop_
_entity.id
_entity.type
_entity.pdbx_description
1 polymer ?
#
loop_
_entity_poly.entity_id
_entity_poly.type
_entity_poly.pdbx_seq_one_letter_code
_entity_poly.pdbx_strand_id
1 'polypeptide(L)' 'MDYTEMQFAFKVYEKALNKRSRHLIRTPESVREAEEAKYTLQMAVNDVLAETREVATMIRTSPY' A
#
# COMPACT_ATOMS: atom_id res chain seq x y z
N MET A 1 3.81 9.18 -19.63
CA MET A 1 3.90 8.10 -18.63
C MET A 1 4.21 6.85 -19.41
N ASP A 2 5.35 6.24 -19.15
CA ASP A 2 5.76 4.97 -19.77
C ASP A 2 4.74 3.88 -19.39
N TYR A 3 4.51 2.89 -20.26
CA TYR A 3 3.67 1.74 -19.97
C TYR A 3 4.09 1.04 -18.68
N THR A 4 5.39 0.96 -18.43
CA THR A 4 5.96 0.39 -17.20
C THR A 4 5.59 1.20 -15.96
N GLU A 5 5.66 2.53 -16.05
CA GLU A 5 5.27 3.45 -14.97
C GLU A 5 3.76 3.34 -14.66
N MET A 6 2.93 3.21 -15.71
CA MET A 6 1.49 3.00 -15.54
C MET A 6 1.17 1.67 -14.84
N GLN A 7 1.83 0.58 -15.25
CA GLN A 7 1.66 -0.73 -14.62
C GLN A 7 2.09 -0.69 -13.14
N PHE A 8 3.21 -0.04 -12.85
CA PHE A 8 3.68 0.14 -11.48
C PHE A 8 2.67 0.92 -10.64
N ALA A 9 2.21 2.07 -11.13
CA ALA A 9 1.21 2.90 -10.45
C ALA A 9 -0.09 2.12 -10.19
N PHE A 10 -0.55 1.34 -11.17
CA PHE A 10 -1.74 0.51 -11.02
C PHE A 10 -1.56 -0.57 -9.96
N LYS A 11 -0.44 -1.29 -9.96
CA LYS A 11 -0.15 -2.34 -8.96
C LYS A 11 -0.01 -1.78 -7.55
N VAL A 12 0.61 -0.61 -7.41
CA VAL A 12 0.68 0.11 -6.13
C VAL A 12 -0.72 0.47 -5.64
N TYR A 13 -1.56 1.01 -6.52
CA TYR A 13 -2.95 1.37 -6.20
C TYR A 13 -3.79 0.15 -5.78
N GLU A 14 -3.74 -0.95 -6.54
CA GLU A 14 -4.45 -2.20 -6.20
C GLU A 14 -4.03 -2.74 -4.83
N LYS A 15 -2.72 -2.76 -4.55
CA LYS A 15 -2.20 -3.23 -3.27
C LYS A 15 -2.61 -2.30 -2.12
N ALA A 16 -2.60 -0.98 -2.34
CA ALA A 16 -3.02 0.00 -1.34
C ALA A 16 -4.51 -0.12 -1.00
N LEU A 17 -5.38 -0.30 -1.99
CA LEU A 17 -6.81 -0.57 -1.77
C LEU A 17 -7.03 -1.83 -0.94
N ASN A 18 -6.36 -2.92 -1.30
CA ASN A 18 -6.45 -4.17 -0.56
C ASN A 18 -5.95 -4.04 0.87
N LYS A 19 -4.86 -3.28 1.09
CA LYS A 19 -4.32 -3.03 2.42
C LYS A 19 -5.28 -2.19 3.27
N ARG A 20 -5.87 -1.13 2.70
CA ARG A 20 -6.89 -0.29 3.36
C ARG A 20 -8.15 -1.08 3.69
N SER A 21 -8.65 -1.85 2.75
CA SER A 21 -9.83 -2.71 2.97
C SER A 21 -9.59 -3.71 4.11
N ARG A 22 -8.44 -4.40 4.12
CA ARG A 22 -8.08 -5.32 5.20
C ARG A 22 -7.92 -4.63 6.56
N HIS A 23 -7.39 -3.40 6.58
CA HIS A 23 -7.30 -2.60 7.80
C HIS A 23 -8.69 -2.33 8.36
N LEU A 24 -9.60 -1.79 7.53
CA LEU A 24 -10.96 -1.45 7.94
C LEU A 24 -11.82 -2.67 8.33
N ILE A 25 -11.62 -3.84 7.69
CA ILE A 25 -12.29 -5.09 8.07
C ILE A 25 -11.88 -5.55 9.47
N ARG A 26 -10.63 -5.28 9.89
CA ARG A 26 -10.12 -5.63 11.21
C ARG A 26 -10.47 -4.60 12.28
N THR A 27 -10.87 -3.40 11.86
CA THR A 27 -11.27 -2.32 12.76
C THR A 27 -12.67 -2.59 13.32
N PRO A 28 -12.90 -2.46 14.64
CA PRO A 28 -14.23 -2.57 15.22
C PRO A 28 -15.20 -1.58 14.59
N GLU A 29 -16.44 -2.03 14.35
CA GLU A 29 -17.48 -1.23 13.69
C GLU A 29 -17.73 0.12 14.38
N SER A 30 -17.66 0.17 15.71
CA SER A 30 -17.84 1.37 16.52
C SER A 30 -16.82 2.49 16.26
N VAL A 31 -15.65 2.16 15.72
CA VAL A 31 -14.58 3.14 15.43
C VAL A 31 -14.20 3.19 13.95
N ARG A 32 -14.87 2.40 13.10
CA ARG A 32 -14.52 2.22 11.68
C ARG A 32 -14.61 3.49 10.86
N GLU A 33 -15.62 4.34 11.08
CA GLU A 33 -15.75 5.63 10.37
C GLU A 33 -14.62 6.60 10.72
N ALA A 34 -14.26 6.68 12.01
CA ALA A 34 -13.15 7.51 12.46
C ALA A 34 -11.81 6.98 11.94
N GLU A 35 -11.64 5.66 11.88
CA GLU A 35 -10.46 5.03 11.32
C GLU A 35 -10.38 5.18 9.80
N GLU A 36 -11.52 5.19 9.10
CA GLU A 36 -11.58 5.42 7.67
C GLU A 36 -11.12 6.83 7.28
N ALA A 37 -11.46 7.83 8.10
CA ALA A 37 -11.00 9.20 7.94
C ALA A 37 -9.50 9.35 8.25
N LYS A 38 -8.99 8.58 9.22
CA LYS A 38 -7.56 8.60 9.60
C LYS A 38 -6.68 7.86 8.60
N TYR A 39 -7.04 6.63 8.24
CA TYR A 39 -6.25 5.79 7.35
C TYR A 39 -6.69 5.97 5.88
N THR A 40 -6.19 7.07 5.32
CA THR A 40 -6.51 7.46 3.94
C THR A 40 -5.86 6.53 2.92
N LEU A 41 -6.38 6.53 1.69
CA LEU A 41 -5.77 5.82 0.58
C LEU A 41 -4.33 6.27 0.32
N GLN A 42 -4.04 7.57 0.48
CA GLN A 42 -2.68 8.11 0.32
C GLN A 42 -1.70 7.49 1.32
N MET A 43 -2.12 7.29 2.58
CA MET A 43 -1.30 6.60 3.57
C MET A 43 -1.05 5.14 3.17
N ALA A 44 -2.08 4.44 2.73
CA ALA A 44 -1.92 3.06 2.23
C ALA A 44 -0.98 2.97 1.02
N VAL A 45 -1.00 3.96 0.12
CA VAL A 45 -0.05 4.06 -1.01
C VAL A 45 1.38 4.27 -0.51
N ASN A 46 1.58 5.20 0.43
CA ASN A 46 2.90 5.47 1.01
C ASN A 46 3.50 4.22 1.67
N ASP A 47 2.68 3.47 2.41
CA ASP A 47 3.13 2.22 3.02
C ASP A 47 3.53 1.18 1.96
N VAL A 48 2.75 1.05 0.88
CA VAL A 48 3.08 0.13 -0.21
C VAL A 48 4.38 0.52 -0.90
N LEU A 49 4.62 1.82 -1.09
CA LEU A 49 5.89 2.31 -1.65
C LEU A 49 7.07 2.04 -0.71
N ALA A 50 6.88 2.19 0.60
CA ALA A 50 7.91 1.86 1.60
C ALA A 50 8.26 0.36 1.58
N GLU A 51 7.25 -0.53 1.62
CA GLU A 51 7.45 -1.99 1.49
C GLU A 51 8.16 -2.35 0.18
N THR A 52 7.77 -1.71 -0.92
CA THR A 52 8.39 -1.94 -2.23
C THR A 52 9.86 -1.54 -2.23
N ARG A 53 10.21 -0.42 -1.57
CA ARG A 53 11.59 0.04 -1.40
C ARG A 53 12.41 -0.94 -0.55
N GLU A 54 11.83 -1.47 0.51
CA GLU A 54 12.48 -2.49 1.34
C GLU A 54 12.79 -3.75 0.53
N VAL A 55 11.81 -4.28 -0.21
CA VAL A 55 11.99 -5.44 -1.09
C VAL A 55 13.05 -5.15 -2.16
N ALA A 56 13.00 -3.99 -2.82
CA ALA A 56 14.00 -3.60 -3.80
C ALA A 56 15.41 -3.52 -3.18
N THR A 57 15.51 -3.06 -1.93
CA THR A 57 16.77 -3.03 -1.19
C THR A 57 17.27 -4.44 -0.90
N MET A 58 16.40 -5.33 -0.43
CA MET A 58 16.73 -6.74 -0.18
C MET A 58 17.21 -7.45 -1.45
N ILE A 59 16.54 -7.22 -2.59
CA ILE A 59 16.95 -7.77 -3.90
C ILE A 59 18.35 -7.26 -4.25
N ARG A 60 18.60 -5.95 -4.11
CA ARG A 60 19.90 -5.34 -4.44
C ARG A 60 21.05 -5.83 -3.55
N THR A 61 20.77 -6.13 -2.29
CA THR A 61 21.77 -6.62 -1.32
C THR A 61 21.79 -8.15 -1.21
N SER A 62 20.95 -8.83 -1.99
CA SER A 62 20.89 -10.29 -2.01
C SER A 62 22.18 -10.84 -2.64
N PRO A 63 22.88 -11.79 -1.99
CA PRO A 63 24.12 -12.38 -2.50
C PRO A 63 23.88 -13.44 -3.60
N TYR A 64 22.64 -13.66 -4.01
CA TYR A 64 22.23 -14.58 -5.08
C TYR A 64 22.22 -13.88 -6.44
#